data_AF-A0A2N2T8D5-F1
#
_entry.id   AF-A0A2N2T8D5-F1
#
_cell.length_a   1.000
_cell.length_b   1.000
_cell.length_c   1.000
_cell.angle_alpha   90.00
_cell.angle_beta   90.00
_cell.angle_gamma   90.00
#
_symmetry.space_group_name_H-M   'P 1'
#
loop_
_entity.id
_entity.type
_entity.pdbx_description
1 polymer ?
#
loop_
_entity_poly.entity_id
_entity_poly.type
_entity_poly.pdbx_seq_one_letter_code
_entity_poly.pdbx_strand_id
1 'polypeptide(L)'
;MLLGFVIIYLVISIGIGAYGATKVHNSRDYVTAGRSLPLPMVMAMVFATWFGAETVLGIPATFLDEDMGGLISDPFGASLCLILFGLFFARPLYRMNLLTIGDFYRSKYNRFVEVMVAIAIALSYLGWVAAQVTALGLVFSVLSDGSITQTQGVIIGASIVLIYTLYGGMWSVALTTFVQMIVIVLGLLWITWLVSDM
;
A
#
# COMPACT_ATOMS: atom_id res chain seq x y z
N MET A 1 -20.57 -15.37 -9.77
CA MET A 1 -20.81 -14.69 -8.48
C MET A 1 -19.58 -13.94 -7.98
N LEU A 2 -18.39 -14.55 -7.94
CA LEU A 2 -17.14 -13.90 -7.47
C LEU A 2 -16.75 -12.62 -8.22
N LEU A 3 -16.76 -12.65 -9.57
CA LEU A 3 -16.51 -11.46 -10.41
C LEU A 3 -17.42 -10.28 -10.07
N GLY A 4 -18.68 -10.54 -9.69
CA GLY A 4 -19.62 -9.49 -9.28
C GLY A 4 -19.17 -8.78 -8.01
N PHE A 5 -18.69 -9.51 -7.00
CA PHE A 5 -18.14 -8.93 -5.78
C PHE A 5 -16.88 -8.10 -6.05
N VAL A 6 -16.00 -8.58 -6.94
CA VAL A 6 -14.79 -7.86 -7.35
C VAL A 6 -15.15 -6.54 -8.02
N ILE A 7 -16.10 -6.55 -8.96
CA ILE A 7 -16.56 -5.34 -9.65
C ILE A 7 -17.18 -4.36 -8.65
N ILE A 8 -18.04 -4.82 -7.75
CA ILE A 8 -18.64 -3.98 -6.70
C ILE A 8 -17.55 -3.35 -5.82
N TYR A 9 -16.58 -4.15 -5.37
CA TYR A 9 -15.46 -3.67 -4.56
C TYR A 9 -14.63 -2.61 -5.29
N LEU A 10 -14.31 -2.82 -6.57
CA LEU A 10 -13.58 -1.86 -7.39
C LEU A 10 -14.38 -0.56 -7.57
N VAL A 11 -15.68 -0.64 -7.85
CA VAL A 11 -16.55 0.53 -7.99
C VAL A 11 -16.63 1.31 -6.69
N ILE A 12 -16.81 0.64 -5.55
CA ILE A 12 -16.83 1.29 -4.22
C ILE A 12 -15.48 1.94 -3.93
N SER A 13 -14.37 1.24 -4.20
CA SER A 13 -13.01 1.77 -3.97
C SER A 13 -12.72 3.00 -4.82
N ILE A 14 -13.09 2.98 -6.10
CA ILE A 14 -12.97 4.13 -7.01
C ILE A 14 -13.87 5.27 -6.53
N GLY A 15 -15.10 4.99 -6.09
CA GLY A 15 -16.03 5.99 -5.56
C GLY A 15 -15.49 6.69 -4.31
N ILE A 16 -14.94 5.92 -3.36
CA ILE A 16 -14.29 6.48 -2.16
C ILE A 16 -13.08 7.32 -2.56
N GLY A 17 -12.28 6.85 -3.51
CA GLY A 17 -11.12 7.58 -3.99
C GLY A 17 -11.50 8.89 -4.70
N ALA A 18 -12.56 8.88 -5.51
CA ALA A 18 -13.09 10.08 -6.16
C ALA A 18 -13.64 11.09 -5.13
N TYR A 19 -14.31 10.62 -4.08
CA TYR A 19 -14.74 11.48 -2.97
C TYR A 19 -13.54 12.06 -2.19
N GLY A 20 -12.47 11.30 -2.00
CA GLY A 20 -11.25 11.81 -1.40
C GLY A 20 -10.56 12.86 -2.28
N ALA A 21 -10.63 12.70 -3.60
CA ALA A 21 -10.08 13.65 -4.56
C ALA A 21 -10.71 15.05 -4.43
N THR A 22 -12.03 15.13 -4.13
CA THR A 22 -12.70 16.43 -3.96
C THR A 22 -12.22 17.22 -2.74
N LYS A 23 -11.44 16.61 -1.83
CA LYS A 23 -10.85 17.31 -0.67
C LYS A 23 -9.48 17.95 -0.96
N VAL A 24 -8.89 17.67 -2.12
CA VAL A 24 -7.54 18.15 -2.47
C VAL A 24 -7.64 19.47 -3.23
N HIS A 25 -7.17 20.56 -2.61
CA HIS A 25 -7.29 21.91 -3.19
C HIS A 25 -5.94 22.52 -3.61
N ASN A 26 -4.82 22.03 -3.07
CA ASN A 26 -3.47 22.52 -3.36
C ASN A 26 -2.43 21.39 -3.38
N SER A 27 -1.21 21.67 -3.88
CA SER A 27 -0.15 20.66 -4.00
C SER A 27 0.33 20.09 -2.66
N ARG A 28 0.23 20.85 -1.56
CA ARG A 28 0.60 20.37 -0.23
C ARG A 28 -0.45 19.41 0.33
N ASP A 29 -1.72 19.63 0.03
CA ASP A 29 -2.82 18.72 0.34
C ASP A 29 -2.73 17.47 -0.52
N TYR A 30 -2.29 17.60 -1.77
CA TYR A 30 -2.06 16.45 -2.65
C TYR A 30 -0.98 15.51 -2.10
N VAL A 31 0.13 16.05 -1.60
CA VAL A 31 1.29 15.25 -1.15
C VAL A 31 1.20 14.84 0.32
N THR A 32 0.65 15.70 1.19
CA THR A 32 0.68 15.50 2.66
C THR A 32 -0.68 15.54 3.34
N ALA A 33 -1.78 15.66 2.57
CA ALA A 33 -3.15 15.84 3.10
C ALA A 33 -3.24 17.00 4.13
N GLY A 34 -2.40 18.02 3.96
CA GLY A 34 -2.32 19.15 4.88
C GLY A 34 -1.91 18.78 6.31
N ARG A 35 -1.35 17.57 6.52
CA ARG A 35 -1.01 17.00 7.84
C ARG A 35 -2.21 16.91 8.80
N SER A 36 -3.40 16.80 8.22
CA SER A 36 -4.68 16.80 8.94
C SER A 36 -5.29 15.39 9.08
N LEU A 37 -4.57 14.36 8.65
CA LEU A 37 -5.05 12.98 8.70
C LEU A 37 -5.20 12.50 10.15
N PRO A 38 -6.37 11.93 10.52
CA PRO A 38 -6.57 11.33 11.83
C PRO A 38 -5.61 10.17 12.10
N LEU A 39 -5.21 9.99 13.37
CA LEU A 39 -4.27 8.93 13.77
C LEU A 39 -4.68 7.52 13.30
N PRO A 40 -5.95 7.07 13.42
CA PRO A 40 -6.33 5.74 12.95
C PRO A 40 -6.12 5.53 11.45
N MET A 41 -6.29 6.58 10.66
CA MET A 41 -6.09 6.56 9.23
C MET A 41 -4.61 6.47 8.88
N VAL A 42 -3.77 7.22 9.58
CA VAL A 42 -2.30 7.15 9.42
C VAL A 42 -1.80 5.75 9.80
N MET A 43 -2.28 5.18 10.91
CA MET A 43 -1.94 3.81 11.31
C MET A 43 -2.35 2.80 10.24
N ALA A 44 -3.56 2.93 9.69
CA ALA A 44 -4.03 2.07 8.62
C ALA A 44 -3.18 2.18 7.36
N MET A 45 -2.76 3.38 7.00
CA MET A 45 -1.88 3.60 5.86
C MET A 45 -0.50 2.96 6.06
N VAL A 46 0.11 3.17 7.23
CA VAL A 46 1.42 2.57 7.56
C VAL A 46 1.33 1.04 7.52
N PHE A 47 0.27 0.48 8.12
CA PHE A 47 0.04 -0.96 8.11
C PHE A 47 -0.18 -1.50 6.69
N ALA A 48 -1.11 -0.91 5.93
CA ALA A 48 -1.46 -1.37 4.59
C ALA A 48 -0.31 -1.20 3.58
N THR A 49 0.61 -0.27 3.81
CA THR A 49 1.82 -0.13 2.97
C THR A 49 2.72 -1.37 3.08
N TRP A 50 2.77 -1.99 4.25
CA TRP A 50 3.49 -3.24 4.48
C TRP A 50 2.65 -4.47 4.12
N PHE A 51 1.33 -4.36 4.22
CA PHE A 51 0.39 -5.44 3.91
C PHE A 51 0.05 -5.47 2.41
N GLY A 52 1.02 -5.90 1.60
CA GLY A 52 0.90 -5.99 0.15
C GLY A 52 0.43 -7.35 -0.38
N ALA A 53 0.38 -7.48 -1.71
CA ALA A 53 0.03 -8.75 -2.37
C ALA A 53 1.05 -9.86 -2.08
N GLU A 54 2.33 -9.50 -1.89
CA GLU A 54 3.39 -10.39 -1.37
C GLU A 54 3.01 -11.00 -0.03
N THR A 55 2.51 -10.18 0.90
CA THR A 55 2.14 -10.61 2.25
C THR A 55 0.97 -11.60 2.22
N VAL A 56 0.01 -11.39 1.31
CA VAL A 56 -1.20 -12.22 1.21
C VAL A 56 -0.97 -13.50 0.40
N LEU A 57 -0.19 -13.44 -0.67
CA LEU A 57 0.03 -14.58 -1.58
C LEU A 57 1.34 -15.32 -1.28
N GLY A 58 2.39 -14.61 -0.87
CA GLY A 58 3.73 -15.13 -0.66
C GLY A 58 3.92 -15.76 0.73
N ILE A 59 3.50 -15.08 1.80
CA ILE A 59 3.70 -15.58 3.17
C ILE A 59 3.07 -16.97 3.40
N PRO A 60 1.84 -17.26 2.93
CA PRO A 60 1.30 -18.62 3.05
C PRO A 60 2.15 -19.65 2.31
N ALA A 61 2.72 -19.31 1.15
CA ALA A 61 3.60 -20.22 0.41
C ALA A 61 4.91 -20.46 1.17
N THR A 62 5.57 -19.41 1.66
CA THR A 62 6.78 -19.53 2.49
C THR A 62 6.52 -20.32 3.76
N PHE A 63 5.36 -20.15 4.39
CA PHE A 63 4.98 -20.89 5.60
C PHE A 63 4.86 -22.39 5.34
N LEU A 64 4.34 -22.79 4.17
CA LEU A 64 4.24 -24.19 3.79
C LEU A 64 5.61 -24.84 3.53
N ASP A 65 6.61 -24.05 3.11
CA ASP A 65 7.96 -24.53 2.79
C ASP A 65 8.94 -24.48 3.98
N GLU A 66 8.91 -23.40 4.78
CA GLU A 66 9.90 -23.10 5.82
C GLU A 66 9.32 -23.04 7.25
N ASP A 67 8.06 -23.46 7.44
CA ASP A 67 7.31 -23.37 8.69
C ASP A 67 7.33 -21.94 9.28
N MET A 68 7.17 -21.80 10.60
CA MET A 68 7.32 -20.51 11.27
C MET A 68 8.73 -19.92 11.20
N GLY A 69 9.75 -20.72 10.83
CA GLY A 69 11.16 -20.27 10.81
C GLY A 69 11.42 -19.19 9.77
N GLY A 70 10.88 -19.36 8.56
CA GLY A 70 10.98 -18.39 7.47
C GLY A 70 10.14 -17.11 7.69
N LEU A 71 9.18 -17.16 8.62
CA LEU A 71 8.24 -16.07 8.88
C LEU A 71 8.62 -15.16 10.05
N ILE A 72 9.72 -15.38 10.77
CA ILE A 72 10.03 -14.56 11.95
C ILE A 72 10.42 -13.13 11.53
N SER A 73 11.12 -12.96 10.41
CA SER A 73 11.60 -11.66 9.93
C SER A 73 10.47 -10.70 9.59
N ASP A 74 9.42 -11.21 8.96
CA ASP A 74 8.43 -10.38 8.27
C ASP A 74 7.49 -9.65 9.23
N PRO A 75 6.76 -10.32 10.16
CA PRO A 75 5.90 -9.65 11.10
C PRO A 75 6.69 -9.04 12.26
N PHE A 76 7.66 -9.76 12.85
CA PHE A 76 8.33 -9.27 14.06
C PHE A 76 9.44 -8.27 13.75
N GLY A 77 10.29 -8.57 12.77
CA GLY A 77 11.38 -7.70 12.35
C GLY A 77 10.88 -6.38 11.78
N ALA A 78 9.96 -6.44 10.80
CA ALA A 78 9.40 -5.22 10.19
C ALA A 78 8.61 -4.38 11.20
N SER A 79 7.74 -4.99 12.01
CA SER A 79 6.95 -4.25 13.01
C SER A 79 7.84 -3.59 14.06
N LEU A 80 8.87 -4.29 14.55
CA LEU A 80 9.81 -3.72 15.51
C LEU A 80 10.57 -2.53 14.89
N CYS A 81 11.04 -2.67 13.65
CA CYS A 81 11.68 -1.57 12.92
C CYS A 81 10.76 -0.35 12.77
N LEU A 82 9.48 -0.55 12.43
CA LEU A 82 8.50 0.54 12.33
C LEU A 82 8.27 1.24 13.68
N ILE A 83 8.16 0.48 14.77
CA ILE A 83 7.99 1.03 16.12
C ILE A 83 9.23 1.85 16.51
N LEU A 84 10.44 1.29 16.33
CA LEU A 84 11.68 2.00 16.64
C LEU A 84 11.82 3.26 15.78
N PHE A 85 11.51 3.19 14.48
CA PHE A 85 11.51 4.36 13.60
C PHE A 85 10.52 5.43 14.06
N GLY A 86 9.30 5.02 14.42
CA GLY A 86 8.26 5.90 14.96
C GLY A 86 8.68 6.59 16.26
N LEU A 87 9.33 5.87 17.17
CA LEU A 87 9.77 6.39 18.46
C LEU A 87 10.95 7.36 18.34
N PHE A 88 11.97 7.01 17.56
CA PHE A 88 13.23 7.76 17.52
C PHE A 88 13.31 8.79 16.39
N PHE A 89 12.79 8.48 15.20
CA PHE A 89 13.03 9.27 14.00
C PHE A 89 11.80 10.07 13.53
N ALA A 90 10.58 9.57 13.75
CA ALA A 90 9.39 10.24 13.23
C ALA A 90 9.18 11.64 13.83
N ARG A 91 9.37 11.82 15.14
CA ARG A 91 9.20 13.14 15.80
C ARG A 91 10.19 14.20 15.29
N PRO A 92 11.52 13.96 15.24
CA PRO A 92 12.47 14.92 14.67
C PRO A 92 12.16 15.27 13.21
N LEU A 93 11.91 14.27 12.36
CA LEU A 93 11.62 14.47 10.94
C LEU A 93 10.33 15.25 10.73
N TYR A 94 9.28 14.96 11.52
CA TYR A 94 8.02 15.68 11.46
C TYR A 94 8.22 17.19 11.76
N ARG A 95 9.07 17.54 12.74
CA ARG A 95 9.34 18.94 13.10
C ARG A 95 10.08 19.73 12.03
N MET A 96 10.81 19.07 11.12
CA MET A 96 11.56 19.73 10.04
C MET A 96 10.67 20.23 8.89
N ASN A 97 9.36 19.92 8.91
CA ASN A 97 8.38 20.36 7.91
C ASN A 97 8.79 20.08 6.45
N LEU A 98 9.42 18.91 6.25
CA LEU A 98 9.87 18.41 4.95
C LEU A 98 8.67 17.94 4.11
N LEU A 99 8.75 18.08 2.79
CA LEU A 99 7.78 17.48 1.86
C LEU A 99 8.20 16.05 1.49
N THR A 100 9.50 15.83 1.32
CA THR A 100 10.08 14.52 0.98
C THR A 100 11.23 14.17 1.90
N ILE A 101 11.61 12.89 1.95
CA ILE A 101 12.85 12.46 2.61
C ILE A 101 14.08 13.05 1.88
N GLY A 102 13.99 13.33 0.57
CA GLY A 102 15.05 14.02 -0.17
C GLY A 102 15.40 15.39 0.42
N ASP A 103 14.41 16.16 0.88
CA ASP A 103 14.61 17.47 1.49
C ASP A 103 15.49 17.40 2.75
N PHE A 104 15.42 16.29 3.50
CA PHE A 104 16.33 16.04 4.63
C PHE A 104 17.78 16.00 4.15
N TYR A 105 18.06 15.24 3.09
CA TYR A 105 19.41 15.13 2.53
C TYR A 105 19.88 16.43 1.89
N ARG A 106 18.97 17.23 1.34
CA ARG A 106 19.28 18.59 0.88
C ARG A 106 19.76 19.48 2.02
N SER A 107 19.03 19.48 3.13
CA SER A 107 19.34 20.31 4.31
C SER A 107 20.61 19.85 5.01
N LYS A 108 20.89 18.54 5.01
CA LYS A 108 22.04 17.96 5.72
C LYS A 108 23.32 17.94 4.89
N TYR A 109 23.20 17.79 3.57
CA TYR A 109 24.34 17.66 2.65
C TYR A 109 24.28 18.74 1.58
N ASN A 110 23.68 18.44 0.42
CA ASN A 110 23.54 19.38 -0.69
C ASN A 110 22.47 18.89 -1.69
N ARG A 111 22.20 19.70 -2.72
CA ARG A 111 21.24 19.38 -3.79
C ARG A 111 21.62 18.15 -4.61
N PHE A 112 22.91 17.87 -4.77
CA PHE A 112 23.36 16.69 -5.53
C PHE A 112 22.97 15.40 -4.82
N VAL A 113 23.22 15.31 -3.51
CA VAL A 113 22.84 14.15 -2.69
C VAL A 113 21.31 13.97 -2.67
N GLU A 114 20.54 15.05 -2.55
CA GLU A 114 19.08 15.00 -2.65
C GLU A 114 18.61 14.31 -3.93
N VAL A 115 19.13 14.72 -5.09
CA VAL A 115 18.71 14.17 -6.39
C VAL A 115 19.14 12.70 -6.52
N MET A 116 20.35 12.36 -6.09
CA MET A 116 20.83 10.97 -6.11
C MET A 116 19.95 10.06 -5.24
N VAL A 117 19.61 10.50 -4.02
CA VAL A 117 18.73 9.74 -3.13
C VAL A 117 17.32 9.63 -3.70
N ALA A 118 16.77 10.70 -4.26
CA ALA A 118 15.44 10.67 -4.88
C ALA A 118 15.37 9.69 -6.06
N ILE A 119 16.41 9.65 -6.92
CA ILE A 119 16.51 8.70 -8.03
C ILE A 119 16.65 7.26 -7.49
N ALA A 120 17.51 7.03 -6.50
CA ALA A 120 17.70 5.71 -5.91
C ALA A 120 16.40 5.16 -5.30
N ILE A 121 15.65 6.01 -4.58
CA ILE A 121 14.33 5.67 -4.04
C ILE A 121 13.37 5.35 -5.19
N ALA A 122 13.26 6.23 -6.19
CA ALA A 122 12.35 6.02 -7.32
C ALA A 122 12.61 4.69 -8.04
N LEU A 123 13.87 4.37 -8.31
CA LEU A 123 14.27 3.11 -8.96
C LEU A 123 13.97 1.90 -8.08
N SER A 124 14.22 1.98 -6.77
CA SER A 124 13.90 0.91 -5.82
C SER A 124 12.41 0.58 -5.80
N TYR A 125 11.54 1.61 -5.87
CA TYR A 125 10.09 1.40 -5.89
C TYR A 125 9.56 0.77 -7.19
N LEU A 126 10.29 0.88 -8.31
CA LEU A 126 9.84 0.26 -9.57
C LEU A 126 9.72 -1.27 -9.44
N GLY A 127 10.69 -1.92 -8.81
CA GLY A 127 10.66 -3.37 -8.60
C GLY A 127 9.50 -3.79 -7.70
N TRP A 128 9.28 -3.04 -6.63
CA TRP A 128 8.18 -3.30 -5.70
C TRP A 128 6.81 -3.11 -6.38
N VAL A 129 6.60 -1.99 -7.09
CA VAL A 129 5.35 -1.75 -7.83
C VAL A 129 5.12 -2.82 -8.90
N ALA A 130 6.17 -3.24 -9.62
CA ALA A 130 6.06 -4.29 -10.63
C ALA A 130 5.59 -5.62 -10.01
N ALA A 131 6.11 -6.00 -8.83
CA ALA A 131 5.67 -7.18 -8.11
C ALA A 131 4.19 -7.09 -7.71
N GLN A 132 3.76 -5.95 -7.15
CA GLN A 132 2.36 -5.74 -6.75
C GLN A 132 1.39 -5.82 -7.93
N VAL A 133 1.72 -5.19 -9.07
CA VAL A 133 0.88 -5.23 -10.27
C VAL A 133 0.84 -6.64 -10.87
N THR A 134 1.95 -7.37 -10.86
CA THR A 134 2.02 -8.76 -11.34
C THR A 134 1.14 -9.68 -10.51
N ALA A 135 1.18 -9.52 -9.18
CA ALA A 135 0.32 -10.26 -8.27
C ALA A 135 -1.16 -9.94 -8.49
N LEU A 136 -1.52 -8.67 -8.72
CA LEU A 136 -2.87 -8.28 -9.07
C LEU A 136 -3.35 -8.93 -10.39
N GLY A 137 -2.48 -9.01 -11.39
CA GLY A 137 -2.76 -9.71 -12.64
C GLY A 137 -2.99 -11.21 -12.47
N LEU A 138 -2.22 -11.85 -11.58
CA LEU A 138 -2.43 -13.26 -11.21
C LEU A 138 -3.81 -13.44 -10.55
N VAL A 139 -4.18 -12.56 -9.62
CA VAL A 139 -5.49 -12.59 -8.94
C VAL A 139 -6.63 -12.49 -9.96
N PHE A 140 -6.56 -11.58 -10.93
CA PHE A 140 -7.59 -11.50 -11.98
C PHE A 140 -7.63 -12.74 -12.87
N SER A 141 -6.49 -13.32 -13.21
CA SER A 141 -6.44 -14.56 -13.98
C SER A 141 -7.11 -15.72 -13.24
N VAL A 142 -6.83 -15.86 -11.94
CA VAL A 142 -7.41 -16.91 -11.10
C VAL A 142 -8.92 -16.70 -10.90
N LEU A 143 -9.35 -15.48 -10.57
CA LEU A 143 -10.76 -15.18 -10.31
C LEU A 143 -11.66 -15.24 -11.56
N SER A 144 -11.05 -15.21 -12.74
CA SER A 144 -11.74 -15.28 -14.03
C SER A 144 -11.68 -16.67 -14.66
N ASP A 145 -11.22 -17.68 -13.92
CA ASP A 145 -11.01 -19.06 -14.38
C ASP A 145 -10.19 -19.13 -15.69
N GLY A 146 -9.20 -18.25 -15.82
CA GLY A 146 -8.31 -18.17 -16.99
C GLY A 146 -8.90 -17.46 -18.21
N SER A 147 -10.12 -16.90 -18.13
CA SER A 147 -10.69 -16.09 -19.23
C SER A 147 -9.93 -14.78 -19.46
N ILE A 148 -9.34 -14.21 -18.41
CA ILE A 148 -8.40 -13.07 -18.50
C ILE A 148 -6.99 -13.62 -18.30
N THR A 149 -6.13 -13.45 -19.30
CA THR A 149 -4.71 -13.81 -19.15
C THR A 149 -4.04 -12.94 -18.09
N GLN A 150 -2.99 -13.44 -17.44
CA GLN A 150 -2.24 -12.66 -16.44
C GLN A 150 -1.77 -11.30 -17.00
N THR A 151 -1.28 -11.25 -18.23
CA THR A 151 -0.86 -10.01 -18.90
C THR A 151 -2.02 -9.02 -19.04
N GLN A 152 -3.20 -9.47 -19.45
CA GLN A 152 -4.39 -8.61 -19.51
C GLN A 152 -4.79 -8.13 -18.12
N GLY A 153 -4.73 -9.01 -17.11
CA GLY A 153 -4.99 -8.67 -15.72
C GLY A 153 -4.04 -7.58 -15.20
N VAL A 154 -2.74 -7.69 -15.50
CA VAL A 154 -1.73 -6.67 -15.17
C VAL A 154 -2.10 -5.33 -15.79
N ILE A 155 -2.42 -5.29 -17.10
CA ILE A 155 -2.75 -4.05 -17.80
C ILE A 155 -4.00 -3.40 -17.22
N ILE A 156 -5.06 -4.19 -16.98
CA ILE A 156 -6.32 -3.69 -16.39
C ILE A 156 -6.08 -3.16 -14.99
N GLY A 157 -5.41 -3.95 -14.14
CA GLY A 157 -5.11 -3.57 -12.75
C GLY A 157 -4.25 -2.31 -12.66
N ALA A 158 -3.16 -2.26 -13.43
CA ALA A 158 -2.29 -1.09 -13.50
C ALA A 158 -3.05 0.15 -13.97
N SER A 159 -3.91 0.02 -15.00
CA SER A 159 -4.69 1.14 -15.52
C SER A 159 -5.66 1.71 -14.48
N ILE A 160 -6.39 0.83 -13.77
CA ILE A 160 -7.31 1.25 -12.70
C ILE A 160 -6.55 1.97 -11.59
N VAL A 161 -5.47 1.34 -11.10
CA VAL A 161 -4.63 1.88 -10.01
C VAL A 161 -4.03 3.22 -10.39
N LEU A 162 -3.48 3.34 -11.59
CA LEU A 162 -2.88 4.56 -12.09
C LEU A 162 -3.91 5.69 -12.19
N ILE A 163 -5.10 5.43 -12.74
CA ILE A 163 -6.15 6.45 -12.87
C ILE A 163 -6.56 6.97 -11.49
N TYR A 164 -7.00 6.10 -10.56
CA TYR A 164 -7.51 6.62 -9.28
C TYR A 164 -6.41 7.24 -8.41
N THR A 165 -5.16 6.80 -8.56
CA THR A 165 -4.03 7.36 -7.79
C THR A 165 -3.63 8.74 -8.31
N LEU A 166 -3.59 8.93 -9.64
CA LEU A 166 -3.25 10.22 -10.24
C LEU A 166 -4.28 11.31 -9.93
N TYR A 167 -5.57 10.96 -9.89
CA TYR A 167 -6.62 11.94 -9.60
C TYR A 167 -6.90 12.09 -8.10
N GLY A 168 -6.52 11.11 -7.28
CA GLY A 168 -6.93 11.02 -5.89
C GLY A 168 -6.20 11.92 -4.89
N GLY A 169 -4.88 12.06 -5.02
CA GLY A 169 -4.03 12.67 -3.98
C GLY A 169 -4.07 11.94 -2.62
N MET A 170 -3.35 12.46 -1.62
CA MET A 170 -3.15 11.74 -0.34
C MET A 170 -4.45 11.50 0.45
N TRP A 171 -5.45 12.38 0.34
CA TRP A 171 -6.75 12.18 0.99
C TRP A 171 -7.53 10.99 0.42
N SER A 172 -7.52 10.82 -0.91
CA SER A 172 -8.10 9.66 -1.58
C SER A 172 -7.40 8.38 -1.15
N VAL A 173 -6.07 8.36 -1.22
CA VAL A 173 -5.27 7.20 -0.82
C VAL A 173 -5.54 6.85 0.64
N ALA A 174 -5.53 7.83 1.54
CA ALA A 174 -5.79 7.59 2.95
C ALA A 174 -7.18 6.97 3.20
N LEU A 175 -8.21 7.44 2.50
CA LEU A 175 -9.60 6.95 2.65
C LEU A 175 -9.75 5.55 2.09
N THR A 176 -9.25 5.32 0.88
CA THR A 176 -9.31 3.99 0.25
C THR A 176 -8.52 3.00 1.09
N THR A 177 -7.29 3.32 1.49
CA THR A 177 -6.46 2.44 2.31
C THR A 177 -7.09 2.12 3.66
N PHE A 178 -7.74 3.08 4.33
CA PHE A 178 -8.43 2.82 5.59
C PHE A 178 -9.56 1.78 5.43
N VAL A 179 -10.37 1.92 4.38
CA VAL A 179 -11.46 0.98 4.09
C VAL A 179 -10.90 -0.38 3.65
N GLN A 180 -9.90 -0.40 2.78
CA GLN A 180 -9.25 -1.62 2.30
C GLN A 180 -8.64 -2.42 3.44
N MET A 181 -7.99 -1.75 4.40
CA MET A 181 -7.47 -2.41 5.59
C MET A 181 -8.57 -3.12 6.37
N ILE A 182 -9.73 -2.47 6.58
CA ILE A 182 -10.86 -3.09 7.29
C ILE A 182 -11.33 -4.35 6.54
N VAL A 183 -11.48 -4.26 5.21
CA VAL A 183 -11.88 -5.41 4.39
C VAL A 183 -10.87 -6.55 4.49
N ILE A 184 -9.58 -6.26 4.40
CA ILE A 184 -8.50 -7.26 4.51
C ILE A 184 -8.54 -7.93 5.87
N VAL A 185 -8.58 -7.16 6.97
CA VAL A 185 -8.56 -7.71 8.33
C VAL A 185 -9.79 -8.58 8.58
N LEU A 186 -10.99 -8.12 8.20
CA LEU A 186 -12.22 -8.92 8.33
C LEU A 186 -12.18 -10.17 7.45
N GLY A 187 -11.67 -10.05 6.22
CA GLY A 187 -11.52 -11.18 5.29
C GLY A 187 -10.57 -12.24 5.83
N LEU A 188 -9.43 -11.83 6.40
CA LEU A 188 -8.47 -12.75 7.01
C LEU A 188 -9.05 -13.42 8.26
N LEU A 189 -9.69 -12.66 9.15
CA LEU A 189 -10.36 -13.24 10.33
C LEU A 189 -11.42 -14.27 9.93
N TRP A 190 -12.18 -13.99 8.87
CA TRP A 190 -13.17 -14.93 8.33
C TRP A 190 -12.52 -16.19 7.76
N ILE A 191 -11.45 -16.05 6.97
CA ILE A 191 -10.70 -17.20 6.43
C ILE A 191 -10.11 -18.03 7.57
N THR A 192 -9.52 -17.38 8.58
CA THR A 192 -8.98 -18.07 9.76
C THR A 192 -10.07 -18.86 10.48
N TRP A 193 -11.24 -18.24 10.72
CA TRP A 193 -12.37 -18.92 11.34
C TRP A 193 -12.80 -20.15 10.50
N LEU A 194 -13.03 -19.96 9.20
CA LEU A 194 -13.45 -21.02 8.27
C LEU A 194 -12.47 -22.18 8.18
N VAL A 195 -11.16 -21.90 8.18
CA VAL A 195 -10.11 -22.92 8.06
C VAL A 195 -9.80 -23.59 9.41
N SER A 196 -10.08 -22.92 10.54
CA SER A 196 -9.86 -23.48 11.88
C SER A 196 -10.90 -24.50 12.32
N ASP A 197 -11.97 -24.71 11.55
CA ASP A 197 -13.15 -25.52 11.89
C ASP A 197 -13.64 -25.28 13.33
N MET A 198 -14.07 -24.03 13.56
CA MET A 198 -15.24 -23.70 14.37
C MET A 198 -16.41 -23.35 13.45
#